data_AF-E4Z868-F1
#
_entry.id   AF-E4Z868-F1
#
_cell.length_a   1.000
_cell.length_b   1.000
_cell.length_c   1.000
_cell.angle_alpha   90.00
_cell.angle_beta   90.00
_cell.angle_gamma   90.00
#
_symmetry.space_group_name_H-M   'P 1'
#
loop_
_entity.id
_entity.type
_entity.pdbx_description
1 polymer ?
#
loop_
_entity_poly.entity_id
_entity_poly.type
_entity_poly.pdbx_seq_one_letter_code
_entity_poly.pdbx_strand_id
1 'polypeptide(L)'
;MADYQNIYTSVQIHGPVDPGVPLPADATWTRDFAPRMNYWLGKIGDAQLGPIYLGATGVMSLIFGFIAIEIIGLNMLASVNWNFIEFIRLLPWLALEPPAPEYGLSFPPLNDGGWWLMAGFFLTASILLWWVRIYRRARAHGMGTHVAWAFMAAIWLYLVLGFIRPLLMGSWAEAVPFGIFPHLDWTAAFSIRYGNLFYNPFHMLSIAFLYGSTLLFAMHAGTILATSAFGAEREVEQITDRGTGAERGA
;
A
#
# COMPACT_ATOMS: atom_id res chain seq x y z
N MET A 1 16.54 -22.95 31.31
CA MET A 1 16.74 -22.82 29.85
C MET A 1 15.54 -22.03 29.35
N ALA A 2 15.71 -21.05 28.46
CA ALA A 2 14.56 -20.32 27.92
C ALA A 2 13.81 -21.19 26.91
N ASP A 3 12.48 -21.16 26.93
CA ASP A 3 11.65 -21.90 25.97
C ASP A 3 11.75 -21.29 24.56
N TYR A 4 11.44 -22.08 23.53
CA TYR A 4 11.41 -21.60 22.14
C TYR A 4 10.20 -20.67 21.91
N GLN A 5 10.48 -19.46 21.43
CA GLN A 5 9.49 -18.38 21.31
C GLN A 5 8.77 -18.32 19.95
N ASN A 6 9.09 -19.23 19.03
CA ASN A 6 8.49 -19.29 17.69
C ASN A 6 8.60 -18.00 16.84
N ILE A 7 9.66 -17.21 17.05
CA ILE A 7 9.93 -15.99 16.28
C ILE A 7 10.71 -16.28 14.99
N TYR A 8 11.63 -17.23 15.04
CA TYR A 8 12.48 -17.61 13.89
C TYR A 8 12.46 -19.11 13.67
N THR A 9 12.25 -19.52 12.43
CA THR A 9 12.27 -20.92 12.04
C THR A 9 13.67 -21.53 12.24
N SER A 10 13.82 -22.32 13.31
CA SER A 10 15.09 -22.96 13.66
C SER A 10 15.57 -23.91 12.55
N VAL A 11 14.68 -24.74 12.04
CA VAL A 11 14.94 -25.71 10.96
C VAL A 11 13.91 -25.51 9.85
N GLN A 12 14.38 -25.18 8.64
CA GLN A 12 13.52 -25.02 7.47
C GLN A 12 13.38 -26.36 6.73
N ILE A 13 12.19 -26.61 6.20
CA ILE A 13 11.88 -27.78 5.37
C ILE A 13 11.38 -27.26 4.03
N HIS A 14 11.83 -27.86 2.93
CA HIS A 14 11.41 -27.48 1.59
C HIS A 14 10.78 -28.68 0.87
N GLY A 15 9.55 -28.48 0.38
CA GLY A 15 8.91 -29.37 -0.58
C GLY A 15 9.15 -28.92 -2.01
N PRO A 16 8.53 -29.61 -2.99
CA PRO A 16 8.37 -29.09 -4.35
C PRO A 16 7.68 -27.72 -4.32
N VAL A 17 7.95 -26.91 -5.34
CA VAL A 17 7.30 -25.62 -5.54
C VAL A 17 5.78 -25.77 -5.61
N ASP A 18 5.04 -24.92 -4.89
CA ASP A 18 3.59 -24.84 -4.98
C ASP A 18 3.17 -23.88 -6.13
N PRO A 19 2.50 -24.37 -7.20
CA PRO A 19 2.00 -23.51 -8.28
C PRO A 19 0.76 -22.69 -7.88
N GLY A 20 0.20 -22.94 -6.69
CA GLY A 20 -1.02 -22.37 -6.15
C GLY A 20 -2.29 -23.03 -6.69
N VAL A 21 -3.41 -22.81 -5.99
CA VAL A 21 -4.75 -23.29 -6.36
C VAL A 21 -5.04 -23.02 -7.85
N PRO A 22 -5.59 -23.98 -8.62
CA PRO A 22 -5.88 -23.77 -10.03
C PRO A 22 -6.74 -22.53 -10.30
N LEU A 23 -6.47 -21.84 -11.40
CA LEU A 23 -7.33 -20.76 -11.88
C LEU A 23 -8.60 -21.36 -12.51
N PRO A 24 -9.70 -20.58 -12.62
CA PRO A 24 -10.88 -20.98 -13.38
C PRO A 24 -10.52 -21.46 -14.79
N ALA A 25 -11.24 -22.47 -15.30
CA ALA A 25 -10.93 -23.10 -16.59
C ALA A 25 -11.02 -22.13 -17.79
N ASP A 26 -11.79 -21.06 -17.66
CA ASP A 26 -11.95 -19.97 -18.64
C ASP A 26 -10.95 -18.82 -18.45
N ALA A 27 -9.96 -18.98 -17.57
CA ALA A 27 -8.95 -17.96 -17.33
C ALA A 27 -8.12 -17.70 -18.60
N THR A 28 -8.16 -16.46 -19.08
CA THR A 28 -7.43 -16.00 -20.27
C THR A 28 -5.94 -15.76 -20.04
N TRP A 29 -5.51 -15.69 -18.77
CA TRP A 29 -4.13 -15.42 -18.37
C TRP A 29 -3.64 -16.47 -17.37
N THR A 30 -2.37 -16.81 -17.45
CA THR A 30 -1.70 -17.74 -16.52
C THR A 30 -0.94 -16.99 -15.43
N ARG A 31 -0.34 -17.75 -14.49
CA ARG A 31 0.66 -17.19 -13.58
C ARG A 31 2.01 -17.15 -14.27
N ASP A 32 2.74 -16.07 -14.06
CA ASP A 32 4.08 -15.85 -14.58
C ASP A 32 5.11 -15.88 -13.44
N PHE A 33 6.38 -15.80 -13.82
CA PHE A 33 7.57 -15.86 -12.95
C PHE A 33 7.78 -17.24 -12.29
N ALA A 34 8.85 -17.91 -12.70
CA ALA A 34 9.26 -19.18 -12.12
C ALA A 34 9.53 -19.00 -10.61
N PRO A 35 8.93 -19.83 -9.74
CA PRO A 35 9.10 -19.68 -8.30
C PRO A 35 10.54 -19.92 -7.86
N ARG A 36 10.96 -19.22 -6.81
CA ARG A 36 12.32 -19.32 -6.25
C ARG A 36 12.24 -19.46 -4.73
N MET A 37 13.20 -20.17 -4.15
CA MET A 37 13.31 -20.28 -2.69
C MET A 37 14.32 -19.28 -2.15
N ASN A 38 13.98 -18.60 -1.05
CA ASN A 38 14.85 -17.68 -0.35
C ASN A 38 15.03 -18.11 1.11
N TYR A 39 16.26 -18.46 1.48
CA TYR A 39 16.62 -18.93 2.82
C TYR A 39 16.27 -17.91 3.92
N TRP A 40 16.52 -16.62 3.68
CA TRP A 40 16.31 -15.59 4.69
C TRP A 40 14.83 -15.27 4.90
N LEU A 41 14.01 -15.32 3.84
CA LEU A 41 12.55 -15.26 4.00
C LEU A 41 12.02 -16.47 4.76
N GLY A 42 12.54 -17.67 4.48
CA GLY A 42 12.21 -18.88 5.22
C GLY A 42 12.54 -18.85 6.72
N LYS A 43 13.37 -17.91 7.19
CA LYS A 43 13.65 -17.73 8.62
C LYS A 43 12.52 -17.04 9.37
N ILE A 44 11.66 -16.30 8.66
CA ILE A 44 10.57 -15.50 9.25
C ILE A 44 9.20 -15.83 8.66
N GLY A 45 9.10 -16.76 7.71
CA GLY A 45 7.85 -17.12 7.04
C GLY A 45 8.06 -18.16 5.93
N ASP A 46 7.28 -18.06 4.85
CA ASP A 46 7.43 -18.90 3.67
C ASP A 46 8.68 -18.49 2.86
N ALA A 47 9.44 -19.48 2.39
CA ALA A 47 10.63 -19.27 1.58
C ALA A 47 10.32 -19.03 0.09
N GLN A 48 9.15 -19.42 -0.39
CA GLN A 48 8.81 -19.36 -1.81
C GLN A 48 8.45 -17.94 -2.26
N LEU A 49 9.13 -17.46 -3.30
CA LEU A 49 8.82 -16.24 -4.03
C LEU A 49 8.18 -16.60 -5.38
N GLY A 50 6.95 -16.13 -5.60
CA GLY A 50 6.16 -16.44 -6.79
C GLY A 50 5.44 -17.79 -6.72
N PRO A 51 4.68 -18.17 -7.77
CA PRO A 51 4.48 -17.42 -9.01
C PRO A 51 3.48 -16.27 -8.80
N ILE A 52 3.43 -15.30 -9.73
CA ILE A 52 2.51 -14.17 -9.66
C ILE A 52 1.55 -14.16 -10.85
N TYR A 53 0.26 -13.97 -10.60
CA TYR A 53 -0.70 -13.76 -11.67
C TYR A 53 -0.59 -12.32 -12.20
N LEU A 54 -0.41 -12.11 -13.51
CA LEU A 54 -0.33 -10.75 -14.07
C LEU A 54 -1.23 -10.58 -15.31
N GLY A 55 -2.55 -10.62 -15.10
CA GLY A 55 -3.51 -10.27 -16.15
C GLY A 55 -3.51 -8.77 -16.50
N ALA A 56 -4.29 -8.40 -17.52
CA ALA A 56 -4.35 -7.04 -18.08
C ALA A 56 -4.47 -5.91 -17.04
N THR A 57 -5.28 -6.07 -15.98
CA THR A 57 -5.42 -5.04 -14.94
C THR A 57 -4.14 -4.83 -14.13
N GLY A 58 -3.39 -5.91 -13.87
CA GLY A 58 -2.09 -5.82 -13.19
C GLY A 58 -1.03 -5.18 -14.07
N VAL A 59 -0.94 -5.59 -15.34
CA VAL A 59 0.00 -5.00 -16.31
C VAL A 59 -0.27 -3.50 -16.47
N MET A 60 -1.51 -3.10 -16.72
CA MET A 60 -1.86 -1.69 -16.88
C MET A 60 -1.61 -0.89 -15.61
N SER A 61 -1.91 -1.45 -14.44
CA SER A 61 -1.60 -0.80 -13.15
C SER A 61 -0.09 -0.52 -13.02
N LEU A 62 0.76 -1.50 -13.33
CA LEU A 62 2.22 -1.33 -13.28
C LEU A 62 2.72 -0.30 -14.31
N ILE A 63 2.20 -0.32 -15.53
CA ILE A 63 2.57 0.67 -16.57
C ILE A 63 2.22 2.09 -16.10
N PHE A 64 0.99 2.30 -15.61
CA PHE A 64 0.58 3.61 -15.12
C PHE A 64 1.37 4.05 -13.89
N GLY A 65 1.65 3.14 -12.95
CA GLY A 65 2.46 3.44 -11.77
C GLY A 65 3.90 3.80 -12.14
N PHE A 66 4.48 3.08 -13.09
CA PHE A 66 5.81 3.37 -13.62
C PHE A 66 5.86 4.77 -14.27
N ILE A 67 4.89 5.10 -15.13
CA ILE A 67 4.81 6.43 -15.75
C ILE A 67 4.70 7.53 -14.68
N ALA A 68 3.87 7.36 -13.65
CA ALA A 68 3.75 8.34 -12.58
C ALA A 68 5.07 8.55 -11.82
N ILE A 69 5.77 7.46 -11.47
CA ILE A 69 7.07 7.51 -10.79
C ILE A 69 8.12 8.20 -11.65
N GLU A 70 8.19 7.88 -12.94
CA GLU A 70 9.13 8.52 -13.88
C GLU A 70 8.85 10.01 -14.02
N ILE A 71 7.59 10.44 -14.14
CA ILE A 71 7.26 11.87 -14.18
C ILE A 71 7.76 12.58 -12.92
N ILE A 72 7.54 12.02 -11.73
CA ILE A 72 7.99 12.59 -10.46
C ILE A 72 9.53 12.65 -10.43
N GLY A 73 10.20 11.52 -10.67
CA GLY A 73 11.65 11.40 -10.58
C GLY A 73 12.40 12.28 -11.59
N LEU A 74 11.92 12.34 -12.84
CA LEU A 74 12.52 13.17 -13.88
C LEU A 74 12.34 14.67 -13.60
N ASN A 75 11.20 15.10 -13.03
CA ASN A 75 11.01 16.49 -12.63
C ASN A 75 11.91 16.88 -11.45
N MET A 76 12.08 15.99 -10.47
CA MET A 76 13.04 16.18 -9.37
C MET A 76 14.49 16.24 -9.88
N LEU A 77 14.87 15.40 -10.85
CA LEU A 77 16.21 15.45 -11.45
C LEU A 77 16.40 16.73 -12.28
N ALA A 78 15.37 17.18 -12.98
CA ALA A 78 15.39 18.43 -13.74
C ALA A 78 15.54 19.66 -12.83
N SER A 79 14.94 19.67 -11.63
CA SER A 79 15.04 20.80 -10.69
C SER A 79 16.47 21.01 -10.13
N VAL A 80 17.34 20.02 -10.27
CA VAL A 80 18.78 20.10 -9.95
C VAL A 80 19.65 20.11 -11.20
N ASN A 81 19.11 20.59 -12.34
CA ASN A 81 19.81 20.72 -13.62
C ASN A 81 20.44 19.40 -14.13
N TRP A 82 19.75 18.27 -13.94
CA TRP A 82 20.22 16.95 -14.33
C TRP A 82 21.52 16.49 -13.65
N ASN A 83 21.93 17.17 -12.57
CA ASN A 83 23.07 16.75 -11.78
C ASN A 83 22.66 15.60 -10.85
N PHE A 84 23.08 14.38 -11.19
CA PHE A 84 22.72 13.18 -10.45
C PHE A 84 23.29 13.14 -9.01
N ILE A 85 24.44 13.80 -8.76
CA ILE A 85 25.02 13.90 -7.42
C ILE A 85 24.12 14.78 -6.54
N GLU A 86 23.67 15.91 -7.09
CA GLU A 86 22.73 16.79 -6.41
C GLU A 86 21.37 16.15 -6.21
N PHE A 87 20.90 15.38 -7.19
CA PHE A 87 19.65 14.61 -7.09
C PHE A 87 19.68 13.68 -5.88
N ILE A 88 20.74 12.90 -5.71
CA ILE A 88 20.89 12.01 -4.54
C ILE A 88 21.02 12.82 -3.24
N ARG A 89 21.89 13.85 -3.24
CA ARG A 89 22.15 14.67 -2.05
C ARG A 89 20.89 15.35 -1.53
N LEU A 90 20.05 15.84 -2.44
CA LEU A 90 18.85 16.61 -2.12
C LEU A 90 17.56 15.81 -2.21
N LEU A 91 17.60 14.51 -2.55
CA LEU A 91 16.41 13.68 -2.78
C LEU A 91 15.29 13.87 -1.73
N PRO A 92 15.57 13.95 -0.42
CA PRO A 92 14.54 14.19 0.58
C PRO A 92 13.80 15.54 0.44
N TRP A 93 14.44 16.57 -0.12
CA TRP A 93 13.91 17.93 -0.29
C TRP A 93 13.30 18.19 -1.68
N LEU A 94 13.57 17.33 -2.67
CA LEU A 94 13.05 17.54 -4.02
C LEU A 94 11.54 17.29 -4.06
N ALA A 95 10.86 17.97 -4.99
CA ALA A 95 9.42 17.96 -5.12
C ALA A 95 8.98 18.03 -6.59
N LEU A 96 7.83 17.43 -6.86
CA LEU A 96 6.95 17.85 -7.95
C LEU A 96 5.73 18.53 -7.30
N GLU A 97 5.65 19.85 -7.47
CA GLU A 97 4.64 20.72 -6.86
C GLU A 97 3.33 20.75 -7.66
N PRO A 98 2.16 20.93 -7.00
CA PRO A 98 0.90 21.14 -7.69
C PRO A 98 0.88 22.48 -8.45
N PRO A 99 -0.08 22.66 -9.39
CA PRO A 99 -0.29 23.92 -10.09
C PRO A 99 -0.50 25.11 -9.14
N ALA A 100 -0.02 26.29 -9.53
CA ALA A 100 -0.25 27.52 -8.78
C ALA A 100 -1.75 27.88 -8.68
N PRO A 101 -2.20 28.59 -7.63
CA PRO A 101 -3.61 28.90 -7.42
C PRO A 101 -4.29 29.67 -8.55
N GLU A 102 -3.53 30.45 -9.33
CA GLU A 102 -4.04 31.22 -10.48
C GLU A 102 -4.66 30.36 -11.58
N TYR A 103 -4.25 29.09 -11.69
CA TYR A 103 -4.81 28.14 -12.64
C TYR A 103 -6.13 27.53 -12.17
N GLY A 104 -6.51 27.69 -10.90
CA GLY A 104 -7.70 27.06 -10.31
C GLY A 104 -7.75 25.55 -10.61
N LEU A 105 -8.79 25.12 -11.35
CA LEU A 105 -8.96 23.73 -11.80
C LEU A 105 -8.62 23.49 -13.28
N SER A 106 -8.09 24.50 -13.97
CA SER A 106 -7.69 24.38 -15.38
C SER A 106 -6.46 23.49 -15.57
N PHE A 107 -6.16 23.13 -16.82
CA PHE A 107 -4.92 22.47 -17.19
C PHE A 107 -3.82 23.53 -17.42
N PRO A 108 -2.78 23.59 -16.57
CA PRO A 108 -1.68 24.54 -16.72
C PRO A 108 -0.63 24.04 -17.72
N PRO A 109 0.35 24.88 -18.10
CA PRO A 109 1.54 24.46 -18.83
C PRO A 109 2.31 23.34 -18.12
N LEU A 110 3.02 22.50 -18.87
CA LEU A 110 3.76 21.35 -18.31
C LEU A 110 4.78 21.77 -17.25
N ASN A 111 5.53 22.85 -17.51
CA ASN A 111 6.55 23.39 -16.62
C ASN A 111 5.99 24.19 -15.43
N ASP A 112 4.67 24.25 -15.28
CA ASP A 112 3.99 25.02 -14.23
C ASP A 112 2.84 24.22 -13.59
N GLY A 113 3.17 22.99 -13.16
CA GLY A 113 2.23 22.07 -12.50
C GLY A 113 1.51 21.09 -13.43
N GLY A 114 1.67 21.20 -14.75
CA GLY A 114 1.04 20.25 -15.69
C GLY A 114 1.58 18.82 -15.50
N TRP A 115 2.86 18.67 -15.20
CA TRP A 115 3.44 17.37 -14.84
C TRP A 115 2.82 16.77 -13.56
N TRP A 116 2.45 17.59 -12.58
CA TRP A 116 1.80 17.11 -11.37
C TRP A 116 0.42 16.53 -11.66
N LEU A 117 -0.37 17.16 -12.53
CA LEU A 117 -1.67 16.60 -12.95
C LEU A 117 -1.52 15.27 -13.69
N MET A 118 -0.52 15.15 -14.57
CA MET A 118 -0.24 13.89 -15.27
C MET A 118 0.19 12.79 -14.29
N ALA A 119 1.11 13.10 -13.36
CA ALA A 119 1.52 12.16 -12.33
C ALA A 119 0.34 11.72 -11.46
N GLY A 120 -0.49 12.67 -11.01
CA GLY A 120 -1.70 12.40 -10.23
C GLY A 120 -2.71 11.51 -10.97
N PHE A 121 -2.95 11.77 -12.27
CA PHE A 121 -3.81 10.94 -13.11
C PHE A 121 -3.29 9.52 -13.23
N PHE A 122 -2.04 9.35 -13.63
CA PHE A 122 -1.45 8.02 -13.84
C PHE A 122 -1.33 7.24 -12.53
N LEU A 123 -0.98 7.90 -11.43
CA LEU A 123 -0.95 7.27 -10.11
C LEU A 123 -2.35 6.83 -9.67
N THR A 124 -3.36 7.69 -9.81
CA THR A 124 -4.75 7.35 -9.47
C THR A 124 -5.25 6.16 -10.30
N ALA A 125 -5.00 6.17 -11.61
CA ALA A 125 -5.36 5.07 -12.49
C ALA A 125 -4.67 3.77 -12.09
N SER A 126 -3.38 3.83 -11.77
CA SER A 126 -2.59 2.67 -11.28
C SER A 126 -3.22 2.06 -10.03
N ILE A 127 -3.54 2.88 -9.03
CA ILE A 127 -4.13 2.46 -7.76
C ILE A 127 -5.52 1.82 -7.97
N LEU A 128 -6.38 2.45 -8.76
CA LEU A 128 -7.73 1.92 -9.04
C LEU A 128 -7.67 0.60 -9.83
N LEU A 129 -6.75 0.47 -10.79
CA LEU A 129 -6.53 -0.79 -11.50
C LEU A 129 -5.98 -1.89 -10.58
N TRP A 130 -5.14 -1.52 -9.61
CA TRP A 130 -4.67 -2.44 -8.58
C TRP A 130 -5.81 -2.90 -7.65
N TRP A 131 -6.74 -2.01 -7.32
CA TRP A 131 -7.95 -2.38 -6.59
C TRP A 131 -8.79 -3.38 -7.38
N VAL A 132 -9.04 -3.12 -8.67
CA VAL A 132 -9.76 -4.06 -9.55
C VAL A 132 -9.04 -5.40 -9.61
N ARG A 133 -7.70 -5.40 -9.65
CA ARG A 133 -6.89 -6.63 -9.58
C ARG A 133 -7.17 -7.41 -8.29
N ILE A 134 -7.10 -6.78 -7.11
CA ILE A 134 -7.37 -7.43 -5.82
C ILE A 134 -8.78 -8.03 -5.80
N TYR A 135 -9.79 -7.26 -6.22
CA TYR A 135 -11.16 -7.73 -6.30
C TYR A 135 -11.30 -8.96 -7.21
N ARG A 136 -10.75 -8.90 -8.43
CA ARG A 136 -10.82 -10.00 -9.40
C ARG A 136 -10.06 -11.25 -8.94
N ARG A 137 -8.99 -11.12 -8.15
CA ARG A 137 -8.26 -12.27 -7.60
C ARG A 137 -9.07 -13.00 -6.52
N ALA A 138 -9.71 -12.26 -5.62
CA ALA A 138 -10.61 -12.86 -4.64
C ALA A 138 -11.76 -13.61 -5.31
N ARG A 139 -12.41 -13.00 -6.31
CA ARG A 139 -13.53 -13.62 -7.05
C ARG A 139 -13.12 -14.87 -7.83
N ALA A 140 -11.93 -14.88 -8.43
CA ALA A 140 -11.42 -16.04 -9.18
C ALA A 140 -11.19 -17.27 -8.27
N HIS A 141 -11.00 -17.06 -6.97
CA HIS A 141 -10.83 -18.13 -5.98
C HIS A 141 -12.09 -18.37 -5.13
N GLY A 142 -13.24 -17.78 -5.49
CA GLY A 142 -14.48 -17.94 -4.73
C GLY A 142 -14.45 -17.33 -3.32
N MET A 143 -13.48 -16.47 -3.02
CA MET A 143 -13.31 -15.84 -1.71
C MET A 143 -14.22 -14.60 -1.56
N GLY A 144 -14.48 -14.22 -0.31
CA GLY A 144 -15.05 -12.91 0.01
C GLY A 144 -14.11 -11.75 -0.37
N THR A 145 -14.67 -10.58 -0.67
CA THR A 145 -13.91 -9.42 -1.20
C THR A 145 -13.47 -8.42 -0.12
N HIS A 146 -13.31 -8.88 1.13
CA HIS A 146 -13.00 -8.04 2.30
C HIS A 146 -11.75 -7.18 2.09
N VAL A 147 -10.68 -7.75 1.54
CA VAL A 147 -9.41 -7.03 1.27
C VAL A 147 -9.60 -5.90 0.25
N ALA A 148 -10.42 -6.11 -0.78
CA ALA A 148 -10.72 -5.06 -1.75
C ALA A 148 -11.47 -3.90 -1.07
N TRP A 149 -12.44 -4.18 -0.20
CA TRP A 149 -13.18 -3.14 0.51
C TRP A 149 -12.33 -2.39 1.53
N ALA A 150 -11.46 -3.10 2.26
CA ALA A 150 -10.47 -2.46 3.13
C ALA A 150 -9.53 -1.54 2.34
N PHE A 151 -9.05 -1.98 1.17
CA PHE A 151 -8.20 -1.15 0.31
C PHE A 151 -8.96 0.07 -0.25
N MET A 152 -10.25 -0.07 -0.57
CA MET A 152 -11.10 1.06 -0.99
C MET A 152 -11.18 2.16 0.07
N ALA A 153 -11.18 1.82 1.37
CA ALA A 153 -11.14 2.80 2.45
C ALA A 153 -9.81 3.61 2.47
N ALA A 154 -8.68 2.99 2.13
CA ALA A 154 -7.41 3.70 1.96
C ALA A 154 -7.41 4.60 0.71
N ILE A 155 -7.98 4.10 -0.40
CA ILE A 155 -8.16 4.87 -1.64
C ILE A 155 -9.04 6.10 -1.40
N TRP A 156 -10.07 5.98 -0.55
CA TRP A 156 -10.90 7.11 -0.17
C TRP A 156 -10.08 8.26 0.42
N LEU A 157 -9.23 8.00 1.42
CA LEU A 157 -8.37 9.04 2.00
C LEU A 157 -7.44 9.66 0.94
N TYR A 158 -6.80 8.83 0.11
CA TYR A 158 -5.95 9.28 -0.99
C TYR A 158 -6.69 10.23 -1.95
N LEU A 159 -7.89 9.85 -2.39
CA LEU A 159 -8.72 10.67 -3.29
C LEU A 159 -9.19 11.95 -2.60
N VAL A 160 -9.54 11.90 -1.32
CA VAL A 160 -9.91 13.10 -0.55
C VAL A 160 -8.77 14.12 -0.55
N LEU A 161 -7.55 13.68 -0.27
CA LEU A 161 -6.38 14.57 -0.17
C LEU A 161 -5.97 15.18 -1.53
N GLY A 162 -5.89 14.35 -2.57
CA GLY A 162 -5.31 14.75 -3.85
C GLY A 162 -6.29 15.15 -4.95
N PHE A 163 -7.60 14.89 -4.78
CA PHE A 163 -8.58 15.07 -5.86
C PHE A 163 -9.89 15.72 -5.38
N ILE A 164 -10.64 15.06 -4.49
CA ILE A 164 -11.99 15.49 -4.08
C ILE A 164 -11.94 16.83 -3.33
N ARG A 165 -11.08 16.98 -2.31
CA ARG A 165 -10.97 18.26 -1.60
C ARG A 165 -10.46 19.38 -2.52
N PRO A 166 -9.37 19.21 -3.31
CA PRO A 166 -8.95 20.22 -4.29
C PRO A 166 -10.07 20.68 -5.23
N LEU A 167 -10.88 19.74 -5.76
CA LEU A 167 -12.06 20.08 -6.58
C LEU A 167 -13.09 20.92 -5.81
N LEU A 168 -13.43 20.54 -4.58
CA LEU A 168 -14.38 21.29 -3.74
C LEU A 168 -13.86 22.67 -3.33
N MET A 169 -12.53 22.82 -3.21
CA MET A 169 -11.87 24.09 -2.92
C MET A 169 -11.66 24.95 -4.19
N GLY A 170 -11.91 24.41 -5.38
CA GLY A 170 -11.78 25.10 -6.65
C GLY A 170 -10.33 25.34 -7.10
N SER A 171 -9.35 24.60 -6.57
CA SER A 171 -7.94 24.81 -6.91
C SER A 171 -7.09 23.53 -6.73
N TRP A 172 -6.27 23.21 -7.72
CA TRP A 172 -5.29 22.11 -7.62
C TRP A 172 -4.16 22.41 -6.63
N ALA A 173 -3.88 23.69 -6.33
CA ALA A 173 -2.87 24.11 -5.37
C ALA A 173 -3.14 23.61 -3.93
N GLU A 174 -4.38 23.20 -3.66
CA GLU A 174 -4.80 22.65 -2.38
C GLU A 174 -4.40 21.18 -2.19
N ALA A 175 -3.92 20.52 -3.25
CA ALA A 175 -3.50 19.13 -3.23
C ALA A 175 -2.09 18.94 -2.65
N VAL A 176 -1.71 17.69 -2.42
CA VAL A 176 -0.42 17.32 -1.82
C VAL A 176 0.69 17.30 -2.89
N PRO A 177 1.88 17.88 -2.64
CA PRO A 177 3.03 17.74 -3.53
C PRO A 177 3.64 16.34 -3.46
N PHE A 178 4.28 15.91 -4.55
CA PHE A 178 5.03 14.65 -4.55
C PHE A 178 6.48 14.91 -4.13
N GLY A 179 6.82 14.65 -2.86
CA GLY A 179 8.18 14.79 -2.32
C GLY A 179 8.25 14.35 -0.86
N ILE A 180 9.42 13.95 -0.36
CA ILE A 180 9.56 13.40 1.01
C ILE A 180 9.34 14.48 2.07
N PHE A 181 10.19 15.49 2.19
CA PHE A 181 9.94 16.61 3.09
C PHE A 181 8.79 17.52 2.62
N PRO A 182 8.61 17.80 1.32
CA PRO A 182 7.49 18.61 0.84
C PRO A 182 6.09 18.12 1.28
N HIS A 183 5.80 16.82 1.26
CA HIS A 183 4.48 16.34 1.73
C HIS A 183 4.33 16.41 3.26
N LEU A 184 5.44 16.36 4.02
CA LEU A 184 5.42 16.58 5.47
C LEU A 184 5.15 18.05 5.80
N ASP A 185 5.81 18.96 5.08
CA ASP A 185 5.58 20.41 5.19
C ASP A 185 4.12 20.75 4.84
N TRP A 186 3.58 20.15 3.78
CA TRP A 186 2.15 20.27 3.44
C TRP A 186 1.25 19.79 4.58
N THR A 187 1.57 18.65 5.21
CA THR A 187 0.78 18.09 6.30
C THR A 187 0.76 19.02 7.52
N ALA A 188 1.91 19.58 7.88
CA ALA A 188 2.01 20.56 8.97
C ALA A 188 1.28 21.86 8.63
N ALA A 189 1.49 22.38 7.41
CA ALA A 189 0.85 23.59 6.91
C ALA A 189 -0.68 23.45 6.87
N PHE A 190 -1.20 22.28 6.49
CA PHE A 190 -2.63 21.97 6.52
C PHE A 190 -3.21 22.14 7.92
N SER A 191 -2.54 21.57 8.94
CA SER A 191 -2.98 21.71 10.34
C SER A 191 -2.97 23.18 10.79
N ILE A 192 -1.91 23.92 10.46
CA ILE A 192 -1.79 25.34 10.80
C ILE A 192 -2.89 26.16 10.12
N ARG A 193 -3.12 25.93 8.82
CA ARG A 193 -4.10 26.66 8.01
C ARG A 193 -5.52 26.51 8.53
N TYR A 194 -5.87 25.34 9.06
CA TYR A 194 -7.20 25.01 9.57
C TYR A 194 -7.32 25.08 11.10
N GLY A 195 -6.39 25.77 11.77
CA GLY A 195 -6.55 26.08 13.20
C GLY A 195 -6.34 24.89 14.13
N ASN A 196 -5.30 24.10 13.88
CA ASN A 196 -4.87 22.93 14.64
C ASN A 196 -5.80 21.71 14.53
N LEU A 197 -5.36 20.73 13.74
CA LEU A 197 -6.09 19.47 13.51
C LEU A 197 -6.30 18.62 14.76
N PHE A 198 -5.62 18.87 15.88
CA PHE A 198 -5.92 18.16 17.13
C PHE A 198 -7.35 18.38 17.61
N TYR A 199 -7.99 19.49 17.25
CA TYR A 199 -9.38 19.77 17.62
C TYR A 199 -10.41 19.23 16.62
N ASN A 200 -9.98 18.60 15.53
CA ASN A 200 -10.89 17.94 14.59
C ASN A 200 -11.29 16.55 15.14
N PRO A 201 -12.59 16.28 15.41
CA PRO A 201 -13.03 15.03 16.01
C PRO A 201 -12.75 13.80 15.13
N PHE A 202 -12.81 13.94 13.80
CA PHE A 202 -12.48 12.82 12.89
C PHE A 202 -10.99 12.53 12.86
N HIS A 203 -10.14 13.54 13.04
CA HIS A 203 -8.70 13.34 13.19
C HIS A 203 -8.37 12.62 14.52
N MET A 204 -9.04 12.99 15.62
CA MET A 204 -8.93 12.26 16.90
C MET A 204 -9.34 10.79 16.75
N LEU A 205 -10.46 10.51 16.09
CA LEU A 205 -10.91 9.14 15.81
C LEU A 205 -9.89 8.38 14.96
N SER A 206 -9.33 9.02 13.93
CA SER A 206 -8.28 8.40 13.10
C SER A 206 -7.04 8.02 13.90
N ILE A 207 -6.62 8.86 14.86
CA ILE A 207 -5.52 8.54 15.78
C ILE A 207 -5.89 7.35 16.67
N ALA A 208 -7.10 7.36 17.24
CA ALA A 208 -7.58 6.27 18.08
C ALA A 208 -7.60 4.93 17.32
N PHE A 209 -8.04 4.91 16.06
CA PHE A 209 -8.01 3.70 15.23
C PHE A 209 -6.60 3.30 14.80
N LEU A 210 -5.70 4.25 14.55
CA LEU A 210 -4.29 3.95 14.27
C LEU A 210 -3.64 3.26 15.48
N TYR A 211 -3.79 3.84 16.68
CA TYR A 211 -3.27 3.25 17.91
C TYR A 211 -3.96 1.93 18.25
N GLY A 212 -5.29 1.87 18.07
CA GLY A 212 -6.08 0.66 18.25
C GLY A 212 -5.65 -0.47 17.33
N SER A 213 -5.28 -0.17 16.08
CA SER A 213 -4.78 -1.18 15.14
C SER A 213 -3.45 -1.78 15.61
N THR A 214 -2.50 -0.95 16.05
CA THR A 214 -1.23 -1.42 16.63
C THR A 214 -1.47 -2.24 17.89
N LEU A 215 -2.34 -1.77 18.79
CA LEU A 215 -2.69 -2.47 20.02
C LEU A 215 -3.31 -3.84 19.73
N LEU A 216 -4.36 -3.89 18.89
CA LEU A 216 -5.06 -5.12 18.57
C LEU A 216 -4.17 -6.12 17.84
N PHE A 217 -3.30 -5.66 16.93
CA PHE A 217 -2.39 -6.58 16.25
C PHE A 217 -1.32 -7.10 17.21
N ALA A 218 -0.77 -6.27 18.10
CA ALA A 218 0.17 -6.73 19.12
C ALA A 218 -0.48 -7.76 20.07
N MET A 219 -1.71 -7.50 20.52
CA MET A 219 -2.48 -8.45 21.33
C MET A 219 -2.73 -9.75 20.59
N HIS A 220 -3.27 -9.68 19.37
CA HIS A 220 -3.63 -10.85 18.58
C HIS A 220 -2.39 -11.69 18.22
N ALA A 221 -1.34 -11.07 17.65
CA ALA A 221 -0.11 -11.78 17.29
C ALA A 221 0.57 -12.38 18.53
N GLY A 222 0.60 -11.66 19.65
CA GLY A 222 1.08 -12.17 20.93
C GLY A 222 0.30 -13.41 21.40
N THR A 223 -1.03 -13.38 21.33
CA THR A 223 -1.90 -14.50 21.68
C THR A 223 -1.70 -15.72 20.77
N ILE A 224 -1.63 -15.50 19.45
CA ILE A 224 -1.41 -16.59 18.48
C ILE A 224 -0.06 -17.26 18.74
N LEU A 225 1.02 -16.48 18.94
CA LEU A 225 2.34 -17.04 19.27
C LEU A 225 2.36 -17.74 20.64
N ALA A 226 1.69 -17.19 21.66
CA ALA A 226 1.61 -17.80 22.99
C ALA A 226 0.90 -19.17 22.97
N THR A 227 0.01 -19.39 22.00
CA THR A 227 -0.75 -20.63 21.84
C THR A 227 -0.33 -21.44 20.61
N SER A 228 0.77 -21.09 19.94
CA SER A 228 1.24 -21.79 18.73
C SER A 228 1.68 -23.22 19.00
N ALA A 229 2.06 -23.56 20.24
CA ALA A 229 2.30 -24.95 20.66
C ALA A 229 1.05 -25.85 20.50
N PHE A 230 -0.13 -25.26 20.42
CA PHE A 230 -1.40 -25.94 20.17
C PHE A 230 -1.92 -25.74 18.73
N GLY A 231 -1.08 -25.21 17.82
CA GLY A 231 -1.44 -24.96 16.42
C GLY A 231 -2.48 -23.86 16.22
N ALA A 232 -2.42 -22.79 17.03
CA ALA A 232 -3.37 -21.69 16.98
C ALA A 232 -3.29 -20.85 15.70
N GLU A 233 -2.14 -20.84 15.02
CA GLU A 233 -1.93 -20.17 13.72
C GLU A 233 -2.74 -20.78 12.57
N ARG A 234 -3.27 -21.99 12.76
CA ARG A 234 -4.16 -22.68 11.82
C ARG A 234 -5.60 -22.21 12.02
N GLU A 235 -5.80 -20.90 11.88
CA GLU A 235 -7.01 -20.21 12.32
C GLU A 235 -8.28 -20.68 11.60
N VAL A 236 -8.18 -21.05 10.31
CA VAL A 236 -9.32 -21.55 9.54
C VAL A 236 -9.88 -22.82 10.19
N GLU A 237 -9.01 -23.78 10.50
CA GLU A 237 -9.41 -25.01 11.18
C GLU A 237 -9.94 -24.73 12.58
N GLN A 238 -9.25 -23.89 13.38
CA GLN A 238 -9.66 -23.53 14.74
C GLN A 238 -11.03 -22.82 14.78
N ILE A 239 -11.39 -22.07 13.74
CA ILE A 239 -12.72 -21.44 13.62
C ILE A 239 -13.80 -22.49 13.34
N THR A 240 -13.51 -23.46 12.46
CA THR A 240 -14.50 -24.49 12.06
C THR A 240 -14.65 -25.62 13.07
N ASP A 241 -13.57 -25.99 13.76
CA ASP A 241 -13.50 -27.03 14.78
C ASP A 241 -12.63 -26.55 15.93
N ARG A 242 -13.28 -26.05 16.98
CA ARG A 242 -12.61 -25.28 18.04
C ARG A 242 -11.69 -26.17 18.88
N GLY A 243 -10.39 -25.93 18.78
CA GLY A 243 -9.37 -26.63 19.57
C GLY A 243 -8.91 -25.87 20.81
N THR A 244 -8.05 -26.50 21.62
CA THR A 244 -7.53 -25.92 22.87
C THR A 244 -6.68 -24.66 22.66
N GLY A 245 -6.10 -24.47 21.46
CA GLY A 245 -5.41 -23.22 21.11
C GLY A 245 -6.37 -22.03 21.12
N ALA A 246 -7.51 -22.15 20.44
CA ALA A 246 -8.57 -21.15 20.46
C ALA A 246 -9.22 -20.99 21.85
N GLU A 247 -9.44 -22.08 22.59
CA GLU A 247 -10.02 -22.01 23.94
C GLU A 247 -9.14 -21.26 24.94
N ARG A 248 -7.81 -21.37 24.81
CA ARG A 248 -6.86 -20.66 25.68
C ARG A 248 -6.59 -19.23 25.23
N GLY A 249 -6.83 -18.92 23.96
CA GLY A 249 -6.66 -17.58 23.39
C GLY A 249 -7.88 -16.66 23.56
N ALA A 250 -9.04 -17.21 23.92
CA ALA A 250 -10.29 -16.48 24.17
C ALA A 250 -10.33 -15.87 25.59
#